data_AF-A0A821KDM9-F1
#
_entry.id   AF-A0A821KDM9-F1
#
_cell.length_a   1.000
_cell.length_b   1.000
_cell.length_c   1.000
_cell.angle_alpha   90.00
_cell.angle_beta   90.00
_cell.angle_gamma   90.00
#
_symmetry.space_group_name_H-M   'P 1'
#
loop_
_entity.id
_entity.type
_entity.pdbx_description
1 polymer ?
#
loop_
_entity_poly.entity_id
_entity_poly.type
_entity_poly.pdbx_seq_one_letter_code
_entity_poly.pdbx_strand_id
1 'polypeptide(L)' 'VTSYFDDVVNLCKEIDPTMSEQIMIKHLMSGINPDFQKELPRRESSMNTLNEFLKYAKIEQDLYDTFEKFHRLSIESRG' A
#
# COMPACT_ATOMS: atom_id res chain seq x y z
N VAL A 1 -5.58 -4.54 -4.14
CA VAL A 1 -4.60 -4.08 -3.13
C VAL A 1 -4.66 -4.90 -1.85
N THR A 2 -5.83 -5.15 -1.27
CA THR A 2 -5.95 -6.06 -0.11
C THR A 2 -5.41 -7.45 -0.38
N SER A 3 -5.72 -8.07 -1.54
CA SER A 3 -5.17 -9.40 -1.85
C SER A 3 -3.64 -9.40 -1.95
N TYR A 4 -3.03 -8.41 -2.62
CA TYR A 4 -1.57 -8.32 -2.73
C TYR A 4 -0.89 -8.25 -1.35
N PHE A 5 -1.42 -7.41 -0.45
CA PHE A 5 -0.84 -7.30 0.88
C PHE A 5 -1.03 -8.57 1.71
N ASP A 6 -2.22 -9.20 1.64
CA ASP A 6 -2.49 -10.47 2.32
C ASP A 6 -1.57 -11.58 1.78
N ASP A 7 -1.40 -11.67 0.45
CA ASP A 7 -0.53 -12.65 -0.21
C ASP A 7 0.93 -12.49 0.23
N VAL A 8 1.45 -11.27 0.23
CA VAL A 8 2.84 -11.00 0.66
C VAL A 8 3.03 -11.27 2.15
N VAL A 9 2.06 -10.93 3.01
CA VAL A 9 2.12 -11.24 4.45
C VAL A 9 2.08 -12.74 4.69
N ASN A 10 1.24 -13.48 3.98
CA ASN A 10 1.16 -14.93 4.08
C ASN A 10 2.47 -15.58 3.61
N LEU A 11 3.01 -15.15 2.46
CA LEU A 11 4.32 -15.58 1.97
C LEU A 11 5.44 -15.32 2.98
N CYS A 12 5.47 -14.14 3.60
CA CYS A 12 6.47 -13.83 4.62
C CYS A 12 6.38 -14.81 5.80
N LYS A 13 5.16 -15.13 6.25
CA LYS A 13 4.92 -16.07 7.36
C LYS A 13 5.20 -17.53 7.00
N GLU A 14 4.98 -17.92 5.75
CA GLU A 14 5.30 -19.26 5.25
C GLU A 14 6.82 -19.48 5.15
N ILE A 15 7.57 -18.47 4.71
CA ILE A 15 9.02 -18.51 4.59
C ILE A 15 9.69 -18.44 5.96
N ASP A 16 9.26 -17.49 6.80
CA ASP A 16 9.77 -17.29 8.16
C ASP A 16 8.63 -16.86 9.09
N PRO A 17 8.09 -17.79 9.92
CA PRO A 17 7.04 -17.48 10.88
C PRO A 17 7.42 -16.44 11.93
N THR A 18 8.71 -16.17 12.11
CA THR A 18 9.26 -15.21 13.08
C THR A 18 9.75 -13.92 12.43
N MET A 19 9.51 -13.74 11.13
CA MET A 19 9.93 -12.55 10.40
C MET A 19 9.37 -11.29 11.07
N SER A 20 10.22 -10.27 11.22
CA SER A 20 9.80 -9.03 11.86
C SER A 20 8.85 -8.25 10.96
N GLU A 21 7.90 -7.54 11.57
CA GLU A 21 6.95 -6.71 10.84
C GLU A 21 7.65 -5.65 9.98
N GLN A 22 8.81 -5.15 10.41
CA GLN A 22 9.61 -4.20 9.63
C GLN A 22 10.13 -4.79 8.32
N ILE A 23 10.52 -6.07 8.32
CA ILE A 23 10.97 -6.76 7.10
C ILE A 23 9.77 -7.03 6.19
N MET A 24 8.63 -7.46 6.76
CA MET A 24 7.39 -7.63 5.99
C MET A 24 6.97 -6.32 5.31
N ILE A 25 7.01 -5.20 6.04
CA ILE A 25 6.69 -3.85 5.50
C ILE A 25 7.63 -3.50 4.34
N LYS A 26 8.94 -3.80 4.43
CA LYS A 26 9.87 -3.58 3.31
C LYS A 26 9.48 -4.38 2.06
N HIS A 27 9.05 -5.63 2.22
CA HIS A 27 8.57 -6.45 1.10
C HIS A 27 7.29 -5.86 0.50
N LEU A 28 6.32 -5.45 1.33
CA LEU A 28 5.09 -4.82 0.85
C LEU A 28 5.40 -3.54 0.07
N MET A 29 6.29 -2.69 0.61
CA MET A 29 6.74 -1.47 -0.04
C MET A 29 7.37 -1.77 -1.40
N SER A 30 8.20 -2.81 -1.55
CA SER A 30 8.89 -3.09 -2.81
C SER A 30 7.99 -3.32 -4.03
N GLY A 31 6.73 -3.72 -3.84
CA GLY A 31 5.80 -4.02 -4.94
C GLY A 31 4.61 -3.06 -5.09
N ILE A 32 4.57 -1.98 -4.31
CA ILE A 32 3.59 -0.90 -4.53
C ILE A 32 4.12 0.12 -5.55
N ASN A 33 3.20 0.82 -6.22
CA ASN A 33 3.52 1.83 -7.22
C ASN A 33 4.51 2.88 -6.65
N PRO A 34 5.62 3.22 -7.34
CA PRO A 34 6.58 4.21 -6.88
C PRO A 34 5.99 5.59 -6.57
N ASP A 35 4.91 6.00 -7.23
CA ASP A 35 4.23 7.26 -6.90
C ASP A 35 3.45 7.18 -5.59
N PHE A 36 2.98 5.97 -5.25
CA PHE A 36 2.39 5.66 -3.95
C PHE A 36 3.44 5.58 -2.84
N GLN A 37 4.61 5.01 -3.15
CA GLN A 37 5.77 4.98 -2.25
C GLN A 37 6.28 6.36 -1.89
N LYS A 38 6.00 7.42 -2.65
CA LYS A 38 6.47 8.78 -2.33
C LYS A 38 5.61 9.47 -1.27
N GLU A 39 4.36 9.04 -1.08
CA GLU A 39 3.42 9.63 -0.13
C GLU A 39 3.45 8.95 1.25
N LEU A 40 3.82 7.66 1.31
CA LEU A 40 4.01 6.90 2.55
C LEU A 40 5.17 7.37 3.47
N PRO A 41 6.33 7.87 3.00
CA PRO A 41 7.50 8.22 3.81
C PRO A 41 7.24 9.40 4.75
N ARG A 42 6.27 10.26 4.45
CA ARG A 42 5.83 11.32 5.39
C ARG A 42 5.27 10.76 6.70
N ARG A 43 4.95 9.47 6.76
CA ARG A 43 4.43 8.76 7.94
C ARG A 43 5.25 7.51 8.31
N GLU A 44 6.33 7.19 7.58
CA GLU A 44 7.16 5.99 7.84
C GLU A 44 7.76 5.99 9.24
N SER A 45 8.18 7.16 9.74
CA SER A 45 8.80 7.29 11.06
C SER A 45 7.84 7.05 12.24
N SER A 46 6.53 6.87 11.97
CA SER A 46 5.52 6.51 12.97
C SER A 46 4.84 5.15 12.74
N MET A 47 5.13 4.45 11.63
CA MET A 47 4.56 3.13 11.33
C MET A 47 5.47 2.04 11.89
N ASN A 48 5.20 1.62 13.13
CA ASN A 48 6.00 0.56 13.77
C ASN A 48 5.36 -0.82 13.62
N THR A 49 4.11 -0.87 13.16
CA THR A 49 3.37 -2.13 13.04
C THR A 49 2.83 -2.37 11.63
N LEU A 50 2.73 -3.64 11.27
CA LEU A 50 2.13 -4.11 10.02
C LEU A 50 0.69 -3.59 9.87
N ASN A 51 -0.07 -3.57 10.96
CA ASN A 51 -1.47 -3.11 10.95
C ASN A 51 -1.60 -1.61 10.65
N GLU A 52 -0.70 -0.78 11.18
CA GLU A 52 -0.64 0.65 10.83
C GLU A 52 -0.31 0.85 9.36
N PHE A 53 0.68 0.12 8.84
CA PHE A 53 1.03 0.15 7.43
C PHE A 53 -0.18 -0.19 6.54
N LEU A 54 -0.89 -1.28 6.83
CA LEU A 54 -2.04 -1.73 6.04
C LEU A 54 -3.18 -0.71 6.06
N LYS A 55 -3.42 -0.02 7.18
CA LYS A 55 -4.43 1.05 7.26
C LYS A 55 -4.07 2.23 6.37
N TYR A 56 -2.82 2.70 6.40
CA TYR A 56 -2.38 3.80 5.55
C TYR A 56 -2.38 3.43 4.08
N ALA A 57 -1.88 2.24 3.75
CA ALA A 57 -1.89 1.75 2.39
C ALA A 57 -3.32 1.60 1.83
N LYS A 58 -4.31 1.30 2.67
CA LYS A 58 -5.72 1.33 2.23
C LYS A 58 -6.21 2.75 1.95
N ILE A 59 -5.95 3.69 2.85
CA ILE A 59 -6.37 5.10 2.69
C ILE A 59 -5.79 5.70 1.40
N GLU A 60 -4.49 5.53 1.17
CA GLU A 60 -3.83 6.06 -0.01
C GLU A 60 -4.38 5.41 -1.30
N GLN A 61 -4.74 4.11 -1.27
CA GLN A 61 -5.34 3.44 -2.43
C GLN A 61 -6.73 3.99 -2.72
N ASP A 62 -7.56 4.16 -1.69
CA ASP A 62 -8.90 4.72 -1.83
C ASP A 62 -8.83 6.15 -2.41
N LEU A 63 -7.82 6.94 -2.01
CA LEU A 63 -7.54 8.25 -2.58
C LEU A 63 -7.14 8.16 -4.06
N TYR A 64 -6.18 7.28 -4.39
CA TYR A 64 -5.72 7.08 -5.77
C TYR A 64 -6.88 6.67 -6.69
N ASP A 65 -7.68 5.69 -6.29
CA ASP A 65 -8.85 5.21 -7.05
C ASP A 65 -9.89 6.32 -7.24
N THR A 66 -10.07 7.17 -6.23
CA THR A 66 -10.95 8.34 -6.30
C THR A 66 -10.44 9.34 -7.32
N PHE A 67 -9.16 9.72 -7.28
CA PHE A 67 -8.56 10.65 -8.24
C PHE A 67 -8.57 10.11 -9.67
N GLU A 68 -8.22 8.84 -9.87
CA GLU A 68 -8.32 8.14 -11.15
C GLU A 68 -9.74 8.20 -11.73
N LYS A 69 -10.75 7.93 -10.88
CA LYS A 69 -12.16 7.97 -11.28
C LYS A 69 -12.59 9.39 -11.69
N PHE A 70 -12.20 10.41 -10.93
CA PHE A 70 -12.48 11.80 -11.29
C PHE A 70 -11.79 12.21 -12.60
N HIS A 71 -10.55 11.77 -12.81
CA HIS A 71 -9.80 12.03 -14.03
C HIS A 71 -10.49 11.41 -15.26
N ARG A 72 -10.93 10.15 -15.18
CA ARG A 72 -11.71 9.50 -16.25
C ARG A 72 -13.01 10.25 -16.56
N LEU A 73 -13.79 10.59 -15.54
CA LEU A 73 -15.06 11.32 -15.72
C LEU A 73 -14.87 12.70 -16.36
N SER A 74 -13.78 13.40 -16.03
CA SER A 74 -13.42 14.70 -16.62
C SER A 74 -13.05 14.59 -18.10
N ILE A 75 -12.44 13.48 -18.52
CA ILE A 75 -12.12 13.23 -19.93
C ILE A 75 -13.38 12.89 -20.72
N GLU A 76 -14.25 12.02 -20.19
CA GLU A 76 -15.49 11.59 -20.84
C GLU A 76 -16.49 12.76 -21.01
N SER A 77 -16.53 13.70 -20.08
CA SER A 77 -17.43 14.86 -20.16
C SER A 77 -16.94 15.97 -21.12
N ARG A 78 -15.75 15.81 -21.74
CA ARG A 78 -15.20 16.72 -22.74
C ARG A 78 -15.27 16.18 -24.19
N GLY A 79 -15.74 14.94 -24.38
CA GLY A 79 -15.89 14.31 -25.70
C GLY A 79 -17.36 14.17 -26.08
#